data_AF-A0A956N5M9-F1
#
_entry.id   AF-A0A956N5M9-F1
#
_cell.length_a   1.000
_cell.length_b   1.000
_cell.length_c   1.000
_cell.angle_alpha   90.00
_cell.angle_beta   90.00
_cell.angle_gamma   90.00
#
_symmetry.space_group_name_H-M   'P 1'
#
loop_
_entity.id
_entity.type
_entity.pdbx_description
1 polymer ?
#
loop_
_entity_poly.entity_id
_entity_poly.type
_entity_poly.pdbx_seq_one_letter_code
_entity_poly.pdbx_strand_id
1 'polypeptide(L)'
;MPAGPATAHDLGLARVTLSEITEGRYSLDVRLTAGSLTFATPPGLPERAAVLEAALVSATGGARFELVAPGGLTAADTLVAPWGREGVVATAHWLDGTTGTAYFAPEPGGTPVPLAQLRATSGTFGRAARRYFDLGVIHIFLGVDHLLFVLGLLLLVRGTGALIKTVTAFTLAHSLTLALAVFDVVHVSSRAVDAVVALSIVFVATEIVHAERGRAGLSARWPWVVSFAFGLLHGLGFAGALGALGLPRPEIPVALLFFNLGVEAGQLVFVFAVVAARAAIRTLRFEPRPWARLAPGYALGVVAGVWLIQRLDIIWRTIAR
;
A
#
# COMPACT_ATOMS: atom_id res chain seq x y z
N MET A 1 13.68 -6.51 -45.98
CA MET A 1 14.35 -5.44 -45.23
C MET A 1 14.64 -5.96 -43.83
N PRO A 2 15.89 -5.99 -43.35
CA PRO A 2 16.18 -6.47 -42.01
C PRO A 2 15.73 -5.42 -40.99
N ALA A 3 14.98 -5.87 -39.96
CA ALA A 3 14.63 -5.04 -38.82
C ALA A 3 15.91 -4.68 -38.05
N GLY A 4 16.15 -3.37 -37.89
CA GLY A 4 17.23 -2.87 -37.04
C GLY A 4 17.00 -3.24 -35.57
N PRO A 5 18.06 -3.31 -34.75
CA PRO A 5 17.93 -3.62 -33.34
C PRO A 5 17.05 -2.57 -32.66
N ALA A 6 16.11 -3.03 -31.83
CA ALA A 6 15.28 -2.17 -30.99
C ALA A 6 16.20 -1.32 -30.10
N THR A 7 16.28 -0.02 -30.38
CA THR A 7 16.86 0.95 -29.48
C THR A 7 15.98 0.96 -28.23
N ALA A 8 16.53 0.58 -27.08
CA ALA A 8 15.87 0.80 -25.81
C ALA A 8 15.48 2.29 -25.75
N HIS A 9 14.18 2.58 -25.59
CA HIS A 9 13.71 3.93 -25.37
C HIS A 9 14.41 4.47 -24.13
N ASP A 10 15.29 5.45 -24.34
CA ASP A 10 16.07 6.07 -23.29
C ASP A 10 15.13 6.95 -22.47
N LEU A 11 14.77 6.47 -21.26
CA LEU A 11 13.88 7.16 -20.34
C LEU A 11 14.60 8.45 -19.93
N GLY A 12 14.13 9.61 -20.39
CA GLY A 12 14.72 10.93 -20.14
C GLY A 12 14.65 11.39 -18.68
N LEU A 13 14.98 10.50 -17.75
CA LEU A 13 15.00 10.65 -16.30
C LEU A 13 16.30 11.32 -15.88
N ALA A 14 16.17 12.28 -14.96
CA ALA A 14 17.30 12.80 -14.23
C ALA A 14 17.46 12.04 -12.90
N ARG A 15 18.69 11.64 -12.57
CA ARG A 15 19.05 11.19 -11.22
C ARG A 15 19.69 12.34 -10.48
N VAL A 16 19.14 12.65 -9.31
CA VAL A 16 19.59 13.73 -8.45
C VAL A 16 19.98 13.13 -7.10
N THR A 17 21.21 13.36 -6.66
CA THR A 17 21.71 12.90 -5.36
C THR A 17 22.06 14.10 -4.50
N LEU A 18 21.28 14.35 -3.46
CA LEU A 18 21.55 15.35 -2.42
C LEU A 18 22.33 14.69 -1.28
N SER A 19 23.49 15.22 -0.92
CA SER A 19 24.31 14.70 0.19
C SER A 19 24.59 15.84 1.16
N GLU A 20 24.15 15.72 2.41
CA GLU A 20 24.49 16.66 3.48
C GLU A 20 25.94 16.39 3.93
N ILE A 21 26.83 17.36 3.68
CA ILE A 21 28.27 17.21 3.95
C ILE A 21 28.58 17.62 5.39
N THR A 22 28.03 18.76 5.80
CA THR A 22 28.11 19.34 7.15
C THR A 22 26.82 20.11 7.42
N GLU A 23 26.59 20.50 8.66
CA GLU A 23 25.36 21.20 9.03
C GLU A 23 25.16 22.46 8.16
N GLY A 24 24.07 22.49 7.39
CA GLY A 24 23.76 23.59 6.48
C GLY A 24 24.54 23.63 5.16
N ARG A 25 25.35 22.61 4.83
CA ARG A 25 26.05 22.48 3.52
C ARG A 25 25.74 21.15 2.85
N TYR A 26 25.40 21.22 1.56
CA TYR A 26 24.96 20.07 0.78
C TYR A 26 25.68 20.00 -0.57
N SER A 27 25.98 18.79 -1.05
CA SER A 27 26.33 18.53 -2.46
C SER A 27 25.10 18.01 -3.19
N LEU A 28 24.82 18.54 -4.36
CA LEU A 28 23.77 18.06 -5.25
C LEU A 28 24.40 17.58 -6.56
N ASP A 29 24.47 16.27 -6.73
CA ASP A 29 24.98 15.62 -7.93
C ASP A 29 23.83 15.28 -8.88
N VAL A 30 23.91 15.74 -10.13
CA VAL A 30 22.88 15.54 -11.15
C VAL A 30 23.47 14.77 -12.32
N ARG A 31 22.79 13.70 -12.74
CA ARG A 31 23.13 12.92 -13.92
C ARG A 31 21.89 12.66 -14.77
N LEU A 32 22.00 12.89 -16.07
CA LEU A 32 20.96 12.53 -17.03
C LEU A 32 21.22 11.13 -17.58
N THR A 33 20.14 10.37 -17.80
CA THR A 33 20.24 9.05 -18.45
C THR A 33 20.56 9.21 -19.95
N ALA A 34 20.09 10.31 -20.57
CA ALA A 34 20.31 10.65 -21.98
C ALA A 34 20.49 12.17 -22.18
N GLY A 35 21.42 12.58 -23.04
CA GLY A 35 21.58 13.97 -23.48
C GLY A 35 22.73 14.74 -22.79
N SER A 36 23.25 15.76 -23.48
CA SER A 36 24.20 16.70 -22.91
C SER A 36 23.44 17.77 -22.10
N LEU A 37 23.87 18.02 -20.86
CA LEU A 37 23.42 19.16 -20.07
C LEU A 37 23.72 20.42 -20.86
N THR A 38 22.71 20.98 -21.51
CA THR A 38 22.83 22.22 -22.29
C THR A 38 22.86 23.37 -21.30
N PHE A 39 24.01 23.56 -20.65
CA PHE A 39 24.30 24.55 -19.61
C PHE A 39 23.41 24.42 -18.35
N ALA A 40 24.07 24.26 -17.20
CA ALA A 40 23.50 23.89 -15.92
C ALA A 40 22.53 24.95 -15.37
N THR A 41 21.23 24.87 -15.71
CA THR A 41 20.19 25.59 -14.97
C THR A 41 20.25 25.13 -13.52
N PRO A 42 20.49 26.04 -12.55
CA PRO A 42 20.55 25.66 -11.15
C PRO A 42 19.19 25.12 -10.68
N PRO A 43 19.16 24.26 -9.65
CA PRO A 43 17.90 23.87 -9.03
C PRO A 43 17.18 25.10 -8.48
N GLY A 44 15.85 25.09 -8.49
CA GLY A 44 15.08 25.99 -7.65
C GLY A 44 15.28 25.59 -6.19
N LEU A 45 15.67 26.55 -5.36
CA LEU A 45 15.95 26.36 -3.95
C LEU A 45 14.95 27.15 -3.08
N PRO A 46 14.70 26.74 -1.84
CA PRO A 46 13.99 27.55 -0.84
C PRO A 46 14.69 28.91 -0.66
N GLU A 47 13.96 29.96 -0.27
CA GLU A 47 14.50 31.34 -0.14
C GLU A 47 15.76 31.44 0.74
N ARG A 48 15.87 30.57 1.74
CA ARG A 48 17.02 30.51 2.66
C ARG A 48 18.25 29.80 2.09
N ALA A 49 18.12 29.10 0.96
CA ALA A 49 19.18 28.27 0.40
C ALA A 49 19.75 28.88 -0.89
N ALA A 50 21.06 28.75 -1.08
CA ALA A 50 21.77 29.31 -2.22
C ALA A 50 22.80 28.31 -2.79
N VAL A 51 23.04 28.40 -4.09
CA VAL A 51 24.15 27.71 -4.76
C VAL A 51 25.44 28.49 -4.50
N LEU A 52 26.45 27.84 -3.93
CA LEU A 52 27.79 28.40 -3.72
C LEU A 52 28.68 28.20 -4.94
N GLU A 53 28.68 26.99 -5.50
CA GLU A 53 29.52 26.62 -6.63
C GLU A 53 28.78 25.63 -7.54
N ALA A 54 29.04 25.71 -8.85
CA ALA A 54 28.52 24.79 -9.84
C ALA A 54 29.66 24.30 -10.74
N ALA A 55 29.90 23.00 -10.75
CA ALA A 55 30.94 22.36 -11.54
C ALA A 55 30.33 21.37 -12.54
N LEU A 56 30.73 21.48 -13.81
CA LEU A 56 30.39 20.50 -14.84
C LEU A 56 31.28 19.27 -14.68
N VAL A 57 30.67 18.09 -14.55
CA VAL A 57 31.39 16.82 -14.47
C VAL A 57 31.57 16.28 -15.89
N SER A 58 32.57 16.83 -16.59
CA SER A 58 32.83 16.65 -18.02
C SER A 58 33.02 15.20 -18.48
N ALA A 59 33.32 14.26 -17.58
CA ALA A 59 33.56 12.86 -17.93
C ALA A 59 32.30 11.99 -18.01
N THR A 60 31.15 12.44 -17.46
CA THR A 60 29.92 11.61 -17.36
C THR A 60 28.63 12.34 -17.74
N GLY A 61 28.70 13.57 -18.27
CA GLY A 61 27.51 14.33 -18.67
C GLY A 61 26.65 14.80 -17.50
N GLY A 62 27.26 14.99 -16.32
CA GLY A 62 26.59 15.44 -15.10
C GLY A 62 27.02 16.83 -14.63
N ALA A 63 26.31 17.37 -13.63
CA ALA A 63 26.68 18.59 -12.93
C ALA A 63 26.68 18.35 -11.42
N ARG A 64 27.55 19.05 -10.69
CA ARG A 64 27.57 19.09 -9.24
C ARG A 64 27.35 20.51 -8.78
N PHE A 65 26.44 20.69 -7.83
CA PHE A 65 26.19 21.97 -7.17
C PHE A 65 26.53 21.86 -5.69
N GLU A 66 27.29 22.81 -5.17
CA GLU A 66 27.43 22.99 -3.73
C GLU A 66 26.39 23.99 -3.25
N LEU A 67 25.62 23.61 -2.23
CA LEU A 67 24.52 24.38 -1.70
C LEU A 67 24.80 24.76 -0.24
N VAL A 68 24.36 25.95 0.15
CA VAL A 68 24.30 26.39 1.54
C VAL A 68 22.86 26.69 1.93
N ALA A 69 22.45 26.26 3.11
CA ALA A 69 21.16 26.59 3.71
C ALA A 69 21.38 26.88 5.20
N PRO A 70 21.47 28.15 5.63
CA PRO A 70 21.57 28.52 7.04
C PRO A 70 20.37 27.96 7.83
N GLY A 71 20.65 27.23 8.91
CA GLY A 71 19.64 26.52 9.69
C GLY A 71 19.20 25.16 9.12
N GLY A 72 19.86 24.69 8.05
CA GLY A 72 19.65 23.38 7.44
C GLY A 72 18.39 23.27 6.59
N LEU A 73 18.40 22.29 5.68
CA LEU A 73 17.21 21.87 4.96
C LEU A 73 16.30 21.04 5.88
N THR A 74 15.00 21.30 5.82
CA THR A 74 13.97 20.65 6.65
C THR A 74 12.98 19.88 5.78
N ALA A 75 12.14 19.06 6.41
CA ALA A 75 11.07 18.34 5.71
C ALA A 75 10.06 19.28 5.02
N ALA A 76 9.93 20.53 5.46
CA ALA A 76 9.02 21.51 4.85
C ALA A 76 9.57 22.10 3.54
N ASP A 77 10.84 21.91 3.23
CA ASP A 77 11.46 22.45 2.02
C ASP A 77 11.18 21.57 0.80
N THR A 78 11.13 22.23 -0.36
CA THR A 78 11.01 21.59 -1.68
C THR A 78 12.11 22.12 -2.58
N LEU A 79 12.85 21.21 -3.22
CA LEU A 79 13.76 21.56 -4.31
C LEU A 79 13.00 21.48 -5.63
N VAL A 80 13.27 22.37 -6.59
CA VAL A 80 12.70 22.25 -7.94
C VAL A 80 13.82 21.83 -8.87
N ALA A 81 13.72 20.62 -9.40
CA ALA A 81 14.67 20.10 -10.36
C ALA A 81 14.20 20.47 -11.79
N PRO A 82 14.86 21.40 -12.49
CA PRO A 82 14.48 21.78 -13.86
C PRO A 82 14.91 20.72 -14.89
N TRP A 83 15.40 19.57 -14.44
CA TRP A 83 16.01 18.51 -15.25
C TRP A 83 15.08 17.31 -15.36
N GLY A 84 15.21 16.56 -16.46
CA GLY A 84 14.45 15.33 -16.69
C GLY A 84 13.10 15.58 -17.39
N ARG A 85 12.90 14.95 -18.55
CA ARG A 85 11.65 15.05 -19.34
C ARG A 85 10.56 14.12 -18.83
N GLU A 86 10.98 12.95 -18.32
CA GLU A 86 10.12 11.90 -17.80
C GLU A 86 10.07 11.88 -16.26
N GLY A 87 10.62 12.92 -15.62
CA GLY A 87 10.69 13.06 -14.16
C GLY A 87 12.09 12.85 -13.57
N VAL A 88 12.13 12.85 -12.24
CA VAL A 88 13.36 12.87 -11.44
C VAL A 88 13.35 11.75 -10.41
N VAL A 89 14.42 10.97 -10.37
CA VAL A 89 14.70 10.08 -9.25
C VAL A 89 15.65 10.80 -8.31
N ALA A 90 15.16 11.22 -7.15
CA ALA A 90 15.98 11.91 -6.16
C ALA A 90 16.37 10.96 -5.02
N THR A 91 17.63 11.02 -4.62
CA THR A 91 18.19 10.33 -3.46
C THR A 91 18.79 11.38 -2.52
N ALA A 92 18.50 11.32 -1.23
CA ALA A 92 19.11 12.18 -0.22
C ALA A 92 19.90 11.33 0.77
N HIS A 93 21.15 11.72 1.05
CA HIS A 93 21.99 11.21 2.14
C HIS A 93 22.14 12.29 3.20
N TRP A 94 21.77 11.98 4.45
CA TRP A 94 21.77 12.92 5.56
C TRP A 94 22.92 12.64 6.54
N LEU A 95 23.30 13.65 7.34
CA LEU A 95 24.38 13.50 8.33
C LEU A 95 24.12 12.47 9.42
N ASP A 96 22.84 12.21 9.72
CA ASP A 96 22.43 11.17 10.68
C ASP A 96 22.56 9.74 10.12
N GLY A 97 23.13 9.59 8.91
CA GLY A 97 23.35 8.32 8.22
C GLY A 97 22.11 7.80 7.49
N THR A 98 21.00 8.53 7.54
CA THR A 98 19.77 8.11 6.88
C THR A 98 19.80 8.44 5.39
N THR A 99 19.08 7.65 4.60
CA THR A 99 19.00 7.84 3.15
C THR A 99 17.55 7.68 2.72
N GLY A 100 17.09 8.54 1.82
CA GLY A 100 15.77 8.43 1.23
C GLY A 100 15.83 8.54 -0.28
N THR A 101 15.02 7.74 -0.97
CA THR A 101 14.91 7.77 -2.42
C THR A 101 13.43 7.81 -2.80
N ALA A 102 13.09 8.66 -3.77
CA ALA A 102 11.75 8.75 -4.33
C ALA A 102 11.80 9.19 -5.80
N TYR A 103 10.79 8.80 -6.57
CA TYR A 103 10.55 9.28 -7.92
C TYR A 103 9.51 10.40 -7.89
N PHE A 104 9.75 11.44 -8.68
CA PHE A 104 8.90 12.61 -8.81
C PHE A 104 8.53 12.80 -10.28
N ALA A 105 7.23 12.90 -10.54
CA ALA A 105 6.70 13.14 -11.88
C ALA A 105 6.97 14.58 -12.33
N PRO A 106 7.18 14.84 -13.63
CA PRO A 106 7.50 16.16 -14.13
C PRO A 106 6.29 17.11 -14.07
N GLU A 107 6.53 18.37 -13.73
CA GLU A 107 5.52 19.44 -13.73
C GLU A 107 5.95 20.63 -14.62
N PRO A 108 5.00 21.45 -15.13
CA PRO A 108 5.31 22.67 -15.85
C PRO A 108 6.14 23.63 -14.97
N GLY A 109 7.39 23.91 -15.37
CA GLY A 109 8.32 24.76 -14.63
C GLY A 109 9.39 24.01 -13.83
N GLY A 110 9.39 22.68 -13.85
CA GLY A 110 10.39 21.83 -13.20
C GLY A 110 9.74 20.80 -12.27
N THR A 111 10.46 19.73 -11.96
CA THR A 111 9.98 18.64 -11.11
C THR A 111 10.15 19.02 -9.63
N PRO A 112 9.07 19.17 -8.84
CA PRO A 112 9.19 19.41 -7.41
C PRO A 112 9.68 18.15 -6.69
N VAL A 113 10.64 18.33 -5.81
CA VAL A 113 11.25 17.31 -4.95
C VAL A 113 11.04 17.73 -3.49
N PRO A 114 9.89 17.41 -2.88
CA PRO A 114 9.63 17.69 -1.47
C PRO A 114 10.57 16.87 -0.57
N LEU A 115 11.36 17.56 0.25
CA LEU A 115 12.29 16.91 1.16
C LEU A 115 11.59 16.13 2.27
N ALA A 116 10.32 16.44 2.56
CA ALA A 116 9.46 15.61 3.41
C ALA A 116 9.46 14.14 2.97
N GLN A 117 9.38 13.86 1.68
CA GLN A 117 9.31 12.49 1.18
C GLN A 117 10.66 11.80 1.32
N LEU A 118 11.76 12.49 0.98
CA LEU A 118 13.11 11.95 1.14
C LEU A 118 13.49 11.74 2.63
N ARG A 119 13.04 12.62 3.54
CA ARG A 119 13.21 12.42 4.99
C ARG A 119 12.25 11.39 5.60
N ALA A 120 11.06 11.17 5.01
CA ALA A 120 10.13 10.15 5.48
C ALA A 120 10.62 8.73 5.17
N THR A 121 11.31 8.57 4.03
CA THR A 121 12.00 7.33 3.63
C THR A 121 13.26 7.07 4.46
N SER A 122 13.79 8.11 5.10
CA SER A 122 14.99 8.10 5.94
C SER A 122 14.74 7.64 7.40
N GLY A 123 13.64 6.94 7.67
CA GLY A 123 13.27 6.53 9.03
C GLY A 123 14.20 5.46 9.60
N THR A 124 14.53 5.54 10.90
CA THR A 124 15.07 4.39 11.65
C THR A 124 14.13 3.20 11.49
N PHE A 125 14.64 1.96 11.37
CA PHE A 125 13.82 0.75 11.16
C PHE A 125 12.55 0.71 12.02
N GLY A 126 12.64 1.12 13.30
CA GLY A 126 11.50 1.21 14.20
C GLY A 126 10.40 2.21 13.78
N ARG A 127 10.76 3.37 13.21
CA ARG A 127 9.80 4.34 12.67
C ARG A 127 9.11 3.81 11.41
N ALA A 128 9.86 3.19 10.51
CA ALA A 128 9.30 2.55 9.31
C ALA A 128 8.35 1.40 9.70
N ALA A 129 8.79 0.51 10.57
CA ALA A 129 8.00 -0.58 11.14
C ALA A 129 6.69 -0.07 11.75
N ARG A 130 6.77 0.96 12.62
CA ARG A 130 5.59 1.54 13.27
C ARG A 130 4.62 2.15 12.25
N ARG A 131 5.14 2.90 11.28
CA ARG A 131 4.33 3.52 10.21
C ARG A 131 3.55 2.47 9.43
N TYR A 132 4.20 1.41 8.94
CA TYR A 132 3.54 0.38 8.15
C TYR A 132 2.57 -0.46 9.00
N PHE A 133 2.91 -0.71 10.26
CA PHE A 133 1.99 -1.33 11.21
C PHE A 133 0.71 -0.51 11.40
N ASP A 134 0.85 0.79 11.69
CA ASP A 134 -0.30 1.68 11.87
C ASP A 134 -1.14 1.77 10.59
N LEU A 135 -0.49 1.81 9.41
CA LEU A 135 -1.18 1.75 8.11
C LEU A 135 -1.97 0.45 7.93
N GLY A 136 -1.43 -0.70 8.34
CA GLY A 136 -2.13 -1.98 8.31
C GLY A 136 -3.36 -2.00 9.22
N VAL A 137 -3.23 -1.45 10.43
CA VAL A 137 -4.36 -1.30 11.38
C VAL A 137 -5.44 -0.39 10.79
N ILE A 138 -5.07 0.78 10.25
CA ILE A 138 -6.03 1.71 9.65
C ILE A 138 -6.69 1.08 8.42
N HIS A 139 -5.91 0.37 7.59
CA HIS A 139 -6.43 -0.30 6.39
C HIS A 139 -7.56 -1.27 6.74
N ILE A 140 -7.40 -2.12 7.75
CA ILE A 140 -8.45 -3.08 8.11
C ILE A 140 -9.70 -2.38 8.69
N PHE A 141 -9.53 -1.29 9.46
CA PHE A 141 -10.68 -0.55 10.00
C PHE A 141 -11.43 0.24 8.94
N LEU A 142 -10.75 0.75 7.91
CA LEU A 142 -11.39 1.42 6.77
C LEU A 142 -11.95 0.43 5.75
N GLY A 143 -11.39 -0.78 5.67
CA GLY A 143 -11.82 -1.87 4.81
C GLY A 143 -13.05 -2.60 5.35
N VAL A 144 -14.21 -1.95 5.31
CA VAL A 144 -15.48 -2.50 5.83
C VAL A 144 -15.80 -3.89 5.26
N ASP A 145 -15.46 -4.15 4.00
CA ASP A 145 -15.59 -5.48 3.37
C ASP A 145 -14.88 -6.58 4.15
N HIS A 146 -13.65 -6.32 4.62
CA HIS A 146 -12.85 -7.27 5.38
C HIS A 146 -13.46 -7.52 6.77
N LEU A 147 -13.93 -6.46 7.43
CA LEU A 147 -14.60 -6.58 8.73
C LEU A 147 -15.91 -7.37 8.62
N LEU A 148 -16.68 -7.16 7.56
CA LEU A 148 -17.90 -7.92 7.28
C LEU A 148 -17.61 -9.39 6.98
N PHE A 149 -16.54 -9.68 6.25
CA PHE A 149 -16.07 -11.05 6.03
C PHE A 149 -15.68 -11.73 7.36
N VAL A 150 -14.87 -11.08 8.18
CA VAL A 150 -14.45 -11.59 9.51
C VAL A 150 -15.66 -11.75 10.44
N LEU A 151 -16.62 -10.81 10.41
CA LEU A 151 -17.88 -10.93 11.14
C LEU A 151 -18.68 -12.15 10.68
N GLY A 152 -18.74 -12.41 9.38
CA GLY A 152 -19.38 -13.61 8.84
C GLY A 152 -18.72 -14.90 9.36
N LEU A 153 -17.38 -14.95 9.37
CA LEU A 153 -16.64 -16.07 9.95
C LEU A 153 -16.87 -16.23 11.46
N LEU A 154 -16.93 -15.14 12.21
CA LEU A 154 -17.25 -15.12 13.64
C LEU A 154 -18.63 -15.72 13.96
N LEU A 155 -19.60 -15.54 13.06
CA LEU A 155 -20.94 -16.10 13.19
C LEU A 155 -20.96 -17.59 12.87
N LEU A 156 -20.11 -18.06 11.96
CA LEU A 156 -20.09 -19.44 11.48
C LEU A 156 -19.18 -20.36 12.30
N VAL A 157 -17.99 -19.88 12.68
CA VAL A 157 -16.94 -20.69 13.32
C VAL A 157 -17.18 -20.76 14.83
N ARG A 158 -17.15 -21.98 15.36
CA ARG A 158 -17.29 -22.22 16.81
C ARG A 158 -15.91 -22.46 17.44
N GLY A 159 -15.64 -21.72 18.51
CA GLY A 159 -14.40 -21.83 19.30
C GLY A 159 -13.35 -20.79 18.92
N THR A 160 -12.72 -20.19 19.93
CA THR A 160 -11.73 -19.12 19.77
C THR A 160 -10.48 -19.58 19.04
N GLY A 161 -9.96 -20.78 19.34
CA GLY A 161 -8.78 -21.33 18.66
C GLY A 161 -9.00 -21.58 17.16
N ALA A 162 -10.17 -22.12 16.78
CA ALA A 162 -10.53 -22.32 15.38
C ALA A 162 -10.68 -21.00 14.62
N LEU A 163 -11.24 -19.98 15.28
CA LEU A 163 -11.36 -18.64 14.72
C LEU A 163 -10.00 -17.98 14.51
N ILE A 164 -9.12 -17.98 15.52
CA ILE A 164 -7.75 -17.41 15.39
C ILE A 164 -7.03 -18.09 14.24
N LYS A 165 -7.04 -19.43 14.18
CA LYS A 165 -6.47 -20.19 13.06
C LYS A 165 -7.04 -19.74 11.70
N THR A 166 -8.33 -19.45 11.64
CA THR A 166 -9.02 -19.05 10.40
C THR A 166 -8.62 -17.63 9.97
N VAL A 167 -8.53 -16.68 10.90
CA VAL A 167 -8.12 -15.29 10.65
C VAL A 167 -6.63 -15.22 10.28
N THR A 168 -5.77 -15.95 10.99
CA THR A 168 -4.35 -16.04 10.64
C THR A 168 -4.17 -16.68 9.26
N ALA A 169 -4.93 -17.73 8.92
CA ALA A 169 -4.87 -18.32 7.59
C ALA A 169 -5.25 -17.33 6.46
N PHE A 170 -6.24 -16.45 6.71
CA PHE A 170 -6.58 -15.36 5.78
C PHE A 170 -5.41 -14.42 5.61
N THR A 171 -4.83 -13.94 6.72
CA THR A 171 -3.74 -12.97 6.71
C THR A 171 -2.51 -13.53 5.98
N LEU A 172 -2.15 -14.79 6.22
CA LEU A 172 -1.03 -15.43 5.54
C LEU A 172 -1.26 -15.53 4.03
N ALA A 173 -2.45 -15.94 3.60
CA ALA A 173 -2.80 -16.01 2.18
C ALA A 173 -2.80 -14.63 1.52
N HIS A 174 -3.37 -13.64 2.20
CA HIS A 174 -3.39 -12.24 1.76
C HIS A 174 -1.98 -11.68 1.63
N SER A 175 -1.13 -11.92 2.63
CA SER A 175 0.28 -11.51 2.62
C SER A 175 1.02 -12.08 1.41
N LEU A 176 0.75 -13.36 1.10
CA LEU A 176 1.38 -14.05 -0.02
C LEU A 176 1.01 -13.40 -1.35
N THR A 177 -0.29 -13.19 -1.62
CA THR A 177 -0.71 -12.62 -2.91
C THR A 177 -0.43 -11.14 -3.01
N LEU A 178 -0.44 -10.40 -1.90
CA LEU A 178 0.05 -9.03 -1.86
C LEU A 178 1.54 -8.96 -2.22
N ALA A 179 2.38 -9.83 -1.65
CA ALA A 179 3.79 -9.89 -1.99
C ALA A 179 4.00 -10.21 -3.48
N LEU A 180 3.30 -11.22 -4.01
CA LEU A 180 3.36 -11.58 -5.43
C LEU A 180 2.98 -10.41 -6.34
N ALA A 181 1.96 -9.66 -5.97
CA ALA A 181 1.49 -8.53 -6.77
C ALA A 181 2.40 -7.30 -6.64
N VAL A 182 3.00 -7.03 -5.47
CA VAL A 182 4.01 -5.97 -5.29
C VAL A 182 5.30 -6.26 -6.06
N PHE A 183 5.69 -7.53 -6.19
CA PHE A 183 6.83 -7.96 -7.00
C PHE A 183 6.48 -8.13 -8.49
N ASP A 184 5.32 -7.64 -8.94
CA ASP A 184 4.94 -7.66 -10.36
C ASP A 184 4.78 -9.09 -10.93
N VAL A 185 4.62 -10.11 -10.07
CA VAL A 185 4.49 -11.52 -10.49
C VAL A 185 3.07 -11.83 -10.93
N VAL A 186 2.06 -11.22 -10.29
CA VAL A 186 0.64 -11.44 -10.59
C VAL A 186 -0.07 -10.09 -10.73
N HIS A 187 -0.77 -9.92 -11.85
CA HIS A 187 -1.58 -8.72 -12.11
C HIS A 187 -3.03 -9.09 -12.37
N VAL A 188 -3.91 -8.51 -11.55
CA VAL A 188 -5.36 -8.62 -11.72
C VAL A 188 -5.96 -7.23 -11.60
N SER A 189 -6.98 -6.95 -12.41
CA SER A 189 -7.72 -5.70 -12.31
C SER A 189 -8.31 -5.53 -10.91
N SER A 190 -8.04 -4.39 -10.27
CA SER A 190 -8.59 -4.07 -8.95
C SER A 190 -10.11 -4.18 -8.89
N ARG A 191 -10.79 -3.77 -9.98
CA ARG A 191 -12.25 -3.89 -10.11
C ARG A 191 -12.73 -5.33 -10.05
N ALA A 192 -12.00 -6.25 -10.66
CA ALA A 192 -12.32 -7.68 -10.62
C ALA A 192 -12.11 -8.25 -9.21
N VAL A 193 -11.03 -7.83 -8.53
CA VAL A 193 -10.78 -8.23 -7.13
C VAL A 193 -11.89 -7.73 -6.22
N ASP A 194 -12.30 -6.46 -6.33
CA ASP A 194 -13.39 -5.90 -5.53
C ASP A 194 -14.71 -6.69 -5.68
N ALA A 195 -15.03 -7.11 -6.91
CA ALA A 195 -16.22 -7.94 -7.16
C ALA A 195 -16.10 -9.31 -6.49
N VAL A 196 -14.92 -9.94 -6.54
CA VAL A 196 -14.65 -11.22 -5.88
C VAL A 196 -14.69 -11.10 -4.34
N VAL A 197 -14.22 -9.98 -3.80
CA VAL A 197 -14.33 -9.66 -2.36
C VAL A 197 -15.80 -9.61 -1.96
N ALA A 198 -16.63 -8.85 -2.67
CA ALA A 198 -18.08 -8.79 -2.40
C ALA A 198 -18.74 -10.17 -2.51
N LEU A 199 -18.39 -10.95 -3.55
CA LEU A 199 -18.88 -12.31 -3.75
C LEU A 199 -18.50 -13.24 -2.58
N SER A 200 -17.30 -13.10 -2.01
CA SER A 200 -16.87 -13.91 -0.86
C SER A 200 -17.75 -13.66 0.37
N ILE A 201 -18.22 -12.43 0.58
CA ILE A 201 -19.13 -12.08 1.69
C ILE A 201 -20.53 -12.67 1.44
N VAL A 202 -21.04 -12.61 0.20
CA VAL A 202 -22.29 -13.29 -0.18
C VAL A 202 -22.21 -14.79 0.06
N PHE A 203 -21.08 -15.40 -0.27
CA PHE A 203 -20.84 -16.82 -0.02
C PHE A 203 -20.88 -17.15 1.48
N VAL A 204 -20.16 -16.40 2.32
CA VAL A 204 -20.18 -16.60 3.79
C VAL A 204 -21.57 -16.37 4.37
N ALA A 205 -22.30 -15.34 3.91
CA ALA A 205 -23.68 -15.09 4.32
C ALA A 205 -24.60 -16.29 4.02
N THR A 206 -24.42 -16.91 2.85
CA THR A 206 -25.16 -18.11 2.44
C THR A 206 -24.83 -19.30 3.33
N GLU A 207 -23.56 -19.50 3.65
CA GLU A 207 -23.10 -20.56 4.57
C GLU A 207 -23.66 -20.39 5.99
N ILE A 208 -23.79 -19.15 6.48
CA ILE A 208 -24.44 -18.86 7.79
C ILE A 208 -25.90 -19.31 7.78
N VAL A 209 -26.66 -18.94 6.73
CA VAL A 209 -28.08 -19.33 6.61
C VAL A 209 -28.23 -20.84 6.49
N HIS A 210 -27.34 -21.51 5.76
CA HIS A 210 -27.35 -22.97 5.66
C HIS A 210 -27.02 -23.65 6.99
N ALA A 211 -26.03 -23.16 7.72
CA ALA A 211 -25.66 -23.70 9.03
C ALA A 211 -26.79 -23.60 10.05
N GLU A 212 -27.50 -22.46 10.11
CA GLU A 212 -28.68 -22.28 10.98
C GLU A 212 -29.86 -23.17 10.58
N ARG A 213 -29.94 -23.60 9.31
CA ARG A 213 -30.92 -24.58 8.82
C ARG A 213 -30.47 -26.04 8.99
N GLY A 214 -29.39 -26.28 9.74
CA GLY A 214 -28.87 -27.63 10.00
C GLY A 214 -28.05 -28.23 8.86
N ARG A 215 -27.66 -27.44 7.85
CA ARG A 215 -26.84 -27.89 6.72
C ARG A 215 -25.42 -27.32 6.86
N ALA A 216 -24.54 -28.08 7.50
CA ALA A 216 -23.15 -27.67 7.68
C ALA A 216 -22.36 -27.75 6.35
N GLY A 217 -22.15 -26.59 5.73
CA GLY A 217 -21.36 -26.41 4.51
C GLY A 217 -19.84 -26.47 4.72
N LEU A 218 -19.10 -26.13 3.67
CA LEU A 218 -17.64 -26.21 3.64
C LEU A 218 -17.00 -25.27 4.67
N SER A 219 -17.55 -24.07 4.83
CA SER A 219 -17.01 -23.02 5.69
C SER A 219 -17.23 -23.34 7.17
N ALA A 220 -18.24 -24.14 7.50
CA ALA A 220 -18.44 -24.64 8.86
C ALA A 220 -17.48 -25.78 9.21
N ARG A 221 -17.13 -26.64 8.24
CA ARG A 221 -16.28 -27.82 8.44
C ARG A 221 -14.79 -27.49 8.36
N TRP A 222 -14.41 -26.65 7.41
CA TRP A 222 -13.03 -26.30 7.08
C TRP A 222 -12.86 -24.77 6.94
N PRO A 223 -13.20 -24.00 7.98
CA PRO A 223 -13.20 -22.53 7.89
C PRO A 223 -11.85 -21.96 7.48
N TRP A 224 -10.75 -22.51 8.01
CA TRP A 224 -9.39 -22.05 7.71
C TRP A 224 -9.01 -22.24 6.24
N VAL A 225 -9.50 -23.29 5.57
CA VAL A 225 -9.24 -23.54 4.13
C VAL A 225 -9.98 -22.51 3.28
N VAL A 226 -11.26 -22.31 3.58
CA VAL A 226 -12.09 -21.31 2.88
C VAL A 226 -11.51 -19.90 3.06
N SER A 227 -11.13 -19.58 4.29
CA SER A 227 -10.54 -18.30 4.65
C SER A 227 -9.19 -18.08 3.95
N PHE A 228 -8.34 -19.11 3.86
CA PHE A 228 -7.10 -19.06 3.09
C PHE A 228 -7.37 -18.81 1.60
N ALA A 229 -8.32 -19.53 0.99
CA ALA A 229 -8.66 -19.37 -0.42
C ALA A 229 -9.16 -17.95 -0.74
N PHE A 230 -10.02 -17.38 0.10
CA PHE A 230 -10.46 -15.99 -0.07
C PHE A 230 -9.34 -14.99 0.23
N GLY A 231 -8.49 -15.26 1.22
CA GLY A 231 -7.31 -14.42 1.52
C GLY A 231 -6.40 -14.26 0.31
N LEU A 232 -6.16 -15.34 -0.45
CA LEU A 232 -5.38 -15.28 -1.70
C LEU A 232 -6.00 -14.27 -2.68
N LEU A 233 -7.32 -14.33 -2.87
CA LEU A 233 -8.03 -13.47 -3.81
C LEU A 233 -8.05 -12.00 -3.34
N HIS A 234 -8.21 -11.78 -2.04
CA HIS A 234 -8.30 -10.43 -1.44
C HIS A 234 -6.97 -9.68 -1.51
N GLY A 235 -5.83 -10.35 -1.33
CA GLY A 235 -4.50 -9.71 -1.35
C GLY A 235 -4.11 -9.07 -2.68
N LEU A 236 -4.78 -9.45 -3.78
CA LEU A 236 -4.53 -8.89 -5.11
C LEU A 236 -5.10 -7.47 -5.31
N GLY A 237 -6.05 -7.04 -4.48
CA GLY A 237 -6.75 -5.76 -4.67
C GLY A 237 -5.93 -4.54 -4.24
N PHE A 238 -4.95 -4.75 -3.34
CA PHE A 238 -4.19 -3.68 -2.69
C PHE A 238 -2.84 -3.39 -3.36
N ALA A 239 -2.40 -4.23 -4.30
CA ALA A 239 -1.10 -4.12 -4.95
C ALA A 239 -0.90 -2.82 -5.73
N GLY A 240 -1.95 -2.34 -6.42
CA GLY A 240 -1.93 -1.07 -7.13
C GLY A 240 -1.75 0.14 -6.21
N ALA A 241 -2.23 0.07 -4.97
CA ALA A 241 -2.09 1.15 -3.99
C ALA A 241 -0.67 1.23 -3.41
N LEU A 242 -0.02 0.08 -3.16
CA LEU A 242 1.38 0.03 -2.69
C LEU A 242 2.38 0.40 -3.79
N GLY A 243 2.15 -0.01 -5.04
CA GLY A 243 2.95 0.43 -6.18
C GLY A 243 2.92 1.95 -6.35
N ALA A 244 1.76 2.60 -6.13
CA ALA A 244 1.61 4.04 -6.17
C ALA A 244 2.33 4.79 -5.03
N LEU A 245 2.72 4.11 -3.95
CA LEU A 245 3.50 4.72 -2.85
C LEU A 245 4.97 4.93 -3.21
N GLY A 246 5.47 4.39 -4.32
CA GLY A 246 6.84 4.64 -4.81
C GLY A 246 7.94 4.21 -3.83
N LEU A 247 7.67 3.19 -2.99
CA LEU A 247 8.58 2.77 -1.93
C LEU A 247 9.94 2.32 -2.50
N PRO A 248 11.07 2.68 -1.86
CA PRO A 248 12.35 2.13 -2.22
C PRO A 248 12.33 0.60 -2.10
N ARG A 249 12.92 -0.10 -3.08
CA ARG A 249 12.98 -1.57 -3.09
C ARG A 249 13.45 -2.20 -1.77
N PRO A 250 14.45 -1.65 -1.04
CA PRO A 250 14.87 -2.21 0.24
C PRO A 250 13.82 -2.13 1.36
N GLU A 251 12.87 -1.21 1.29
CA GLU A 251 11.82 -1.06 2.31
C GLU A 251 10.64 -2.00 2.10
N ILE A 252 10.46 -2.55 0.89
CA ILE A 252 9.31 -3.39 0.54
C ILE A 252 9.12 -4.56 1.52
N PRO A 253 10.15 -5.35 1.90
CA PRO A 253 9.97 -6.44 2.85
C PRO A 253 9.51 -5.98 4.24
N VAL A 254 10.05 -4.86 4.72
CA VAL A 254 9.66 -4.25 6.01
C VAL A 254 8.23 -3.76 5.94
N ALA A 255 7.87 -3.06 4.85
CA ALA A 255 6.53 -2.58 4.61
C ALA A 255 5.52 -3.73 4.58
N LEU A 256 5.77 -4.78 3.80
CA LEU A 256 4.91 -5.95 3.72
C LEU A 256 4.75 -6.64 5.07
N LEU A 257 5.84 -6.89 5.80
CA LEU A 257 5.79 -7.56 7.09
C LEU A 257 4.96 -6.77 8.10
N PHE A 258 5.32 -5.51 8.35
CA PHE A 258 4.66 -4.72 9.40
C PHE A 258 3.25 -4.31 9.01
N PHE A 259 2.96 -4.06 7.73
CA PHE A 259 1.59 -3.86 7.25
C PHE A 259 0.71 -5.07 7.57
N ASN A 260 1.14 -6.30 7.23
CA ASN A 260 0.34 -7.50 7.52
C ASN A 260 0.21 -7.79 9.02
N LEU A 261 1.26 -7.53 9.82
CA LEU A 261 1.15 -7.59 11.28
C LEU A 261 0.13 -6.58 11.84
N GLY A 262 0.07 -5.38 11.25
CA GLY A 262 -0.93 -4.37 11.58
C GLY A 262 -2.36 -4.81 11.23
N VAL A 263 -2.53 -5.43 10.05
CA VAL A 263 -3.81 -6.00 9.62
C VAL A 263 -4.25 -7.10 10.59
N GLU A 264 -3.39 -8.07 10.91
CA GLU A 264 -3.73 -9.14 11.85
C GLU A 264 -4.08 -8.61 13.24
N ALA A 265 -3.30 -7.64 13.74
CA ALA A 265 -3.58 -6.98 15.02
C ALA A 265 -4.96 -6.29 15.03
N GLY A 266 -5.30 -5.53 13.98
CA GLY A 266 -6.61 -4.89 13.87
C GLY A 266 -7.76 -5.90 13.75
N GLN A 267 -7.57 -7.00 13.01
CA GLN A 267 -8.54 -8.09 12.93
C GLN A 267 -8.76 -8.76 14.28
N LEU A 268 -7.69 -9.03 15.04
CA LEU A 268 -7.78 -9.62 16.37
C LEU A 268 -8.51 -8.69 17.34
N VAL A 269 -8.22 -7.38 17.32
CA VAL A 269 -8.95 -6.38 18.12
C VAL A 269 -10.44 -6.42 17.80
N PHE A 270 -10.82 -6.44 16.52
CA PHE A 270 -12.22 -6.55 16.10
C PHE A 270 -12.86 -7.86 16.58
N VAL A 271 -12.17 -8.99 16.43
CA VAL A 271 -12.61 -10.30 16.93
C VAL A 271 -12.88 -10.27 18.42
N PHE A 272 -11.96 -9.74 19.22
CA PHE A 272 -12.12 -9.64 20.66
C PHE A 272 -13.30 -8.75 21.04
N ALA A 273 -13.50 -7.62 20.34
CA ALA A 273 -14.64 -6.74 20.57
C ALA A 273 -15.97 -7.44 20.31
N VAL A 274 -16.10 -8.18 19.20
CA VAL A 274 -17.33 -8.93 18.87
C VAL A 274 -17.58 -10.07 19.86
N VAL A 275 -16.54 -10.80 20.26
CA VAL A 275 -16.65 -11.88 21.26
C VAL A 275 -17.08 -11.31 22.62
N ALA A 276 -16.51 -10.17 23.05
CA ALA A 276 -16.89 -9.49 24.28
C ALA A 276 -18.34 -9.00 24.23
N ALA A 277 -18.77 -8.40 23.11
CA ALA A 277 -20.16 -7.98 22.91
C ALA A 277 -21.13 -9.18 22.99
N ARG A 278 -20.78 -10.31 22.37
CA ARG A 278 -21.57 -11.55 22.46
C ARG A 278 -21.64 -12.09 23.88
N ALA A 279 -20.54 -12.03 24.65
CA ALA A 279 -20.54 -12.42 26.05
C ALA A 279 -21.45 -11.52 26.90
N ALA A 280 -21.41 -10.20 26.69
CA ALA A 280 -22.27 -9.24 27.38
C ALA A 280 -23.77 -9.43 27.05
N ILE A 281 -24.12 -9.72 25.80
CA ILE A 281 -25.52 -10.02 25.43
C ILE A 281 -26.01 -11.28 26.15
N ARG A 282 -25.14 -12.29 26.32
CA ARG A 282 -25.47 -13.52 27.05
C ARG A 282 -25.65 -13.27 28.55
N THR A 283 -24.86 -12.39 29.18
CA THR A 283 -25.04 -12.06 30.60
C THR A 283 -26.36 -11.34 30.85
N LEU A 284 -26.84 -10.55 29.89
CA LEU A 284 -28.14 -9.89 29.91
C LEU A 284 -29.34 -10.85 29.70
N ARG A 285 -29.10 -12.17 29.58
CA ARG A 285 -30.12 -13.22 29.33
C ARG A 285 -31.04 -12.93 28.15
N PHE A 286 -30.56 -12.17 27.17
CA PHE A 286 -31.29 -11.92 25.94
C PHE A 286 -31.22 -13.19 25.07
N GLU A 287 -32.28 -14.01 25.11
CA GLU A 287 -32.40 -15.14 24.20
C GLU A 287 -33.12 -14.71 22.92
N PRO A 288 -32.39 -14.51 21.81
CA PRO A 288 -33.03 -14.14 20.55
C PRO A 288 -33.96 -15.27 20.10
N ARG A 289 -35.15 -14.89 19.64
CA ARG A 289 -36.11 -15.83 19.05
C ARG A 289 -35.42 -16.63 17.93
N PRO A 290 -35.80 -17.91 17.68
CA PRO A 290 -35.13 -18.75 16.69
C PRO A 290 -35.01 -18.12 15.29
N TRP A 291 -36.03 -17.39 14.85
CA TRP A 291 -36.00 -16.69 13.55
C TRP A 291 -34.99 -15.54 13.50
N ALA A 292 -34.69 -14.90 14.65
CA ALA A 292 -33.73 -13.81 14.72
C ALA A 292 -32.28 -14.28 14.52
N ARG A 293 -32.00 -15.59 14.63
CA ARG A 293 -30.69 -16.18 14.33
C ARG A 293 -30.33 -16.11 12.85
N LEU A 294 -31.33 -16.05 11.97
CA LEU A 294 -31.12 -15.91 10.52
C LEU A 294 -30.85 -14.46 10.10
N ALA A 295 -31.25 -13.48 10.92
CA ALA A 295 -31.17 -12.07 10.56
C ALA A 295 -29.75 -11.60 10.20
N PRO A 296 -28.69 -11.98 10.94
CA PRO A 296 -27.32 -11.58 10.58
C PRO A 296 -26.87 -12.10 9.22
N GLY A 297 -27.18 -13.36 8.89
CA GLY A 297 -26.84 -13.95 7.59
C GLY A 297 -27.54 -13.24 6.43
N TYR A 298 -28.84 -12.96 6.57
CA TYR A 298 -29.58 -12.19 5.57
C TYR A 298 -29.11 -10.74 5.45
N ALA A 299 -28.86 -10.05 6.55
CA ALA A 299 -28.36 -8.68 6.53
C ALA A 299 -27.01 -8.59 5.82
N LEU A 300 -26.07 -9.49 6.17
CA LEU A 300 -24.77 -9.59 5.52
C LEU A 300 -24.90 -9.87 4.02
N GLY A 301 -25.76 -10.82 3.64
CA GLY A 301 -26.00 -11.20 2.25
C GLY A 301 -26.64 -10.11 1.42
N VAL A 302 -27.58 -9.34 1.98
CA VAL A 302 -28.23 -8.21 1.29
C VAL A 302 -27.22 -7.10 1.03
N VAL A 303 -26.45 -6.68 2.04
CA VAL A 303 -25.43 -5.63 1.89
C VAL A 303 -24.39 -6.04 0.85
N ALA A 304 -23.83 -7.24 0.99
CA ALA A 304 -22.83 -7.74 0.06
C ALA A 304 -23.39 -7.98 -1.36
N GLY A 305 -24.65 -8.40 -1.48
CA GLY A 305 -25.32 -8.56 -2.76
C GLY A 305 -25.48 -7.24 -3.52
N VAL A 306 -25.87 -6.17 -2.82
CA VAL A 306 -25.92 -4.82 -3.41
C VAL A 306 -24.53 -4.38 -3.87
N TRP A 307 -23.50 -4.55 -3.05
CA TRP A 307 -22.12 -4.20 -3.43
C TRP A 307 -21.61 -5.01 -4.61
N LEU A 308 -21.90 -6.32 -4.67
CA LEU A 308 -21.53 -7.17 -5.79
C LEU A 308 -22.15 -6.64 -7.10
N ILE A 309 -23.44 -6.32 -7.10
CA ILE A 309 -24.12 -5.77 -8.27
C ILE A 309 -23.48 -4.44 -8.68
N GLN A 310 -23.17 -3.55 -7.74
CA GLN A 310 -22.51 -2.27 -8.02
C GLN A 310 -21.13 -2.46 -8.66
N ARG A 311 -20.31 -3.38 -8.14
CA ARG A 311 -18.98 -3.66 -8.70
C ARG A 311 -19.07 -4.27 -10.10
N LEU A 312 -20.03 -5.17 -10.33
CA LEU A 312 -20.27 -5.76 -11.65
C LEU A 312 -20.76 -4.73 -12.68
N ASP A 313 -21.65 -3.80 -12.29
CA ASP A 313 -22.10 -2.72 -13.17
C ASP A 313 -20.94 -1.80 -13.59
N ILE A 314 -20.04 -1.47 -12.66
CA ILE A 314 -18.83 -0.68 -12.97
C ILE A 314 -17.96 -1.42 -14.00
N ILE A 315 -17.75 -2.73 -13.83
CA ILE A 315 -16.99 -3.55 -14.79
C ILE A 315 -17.68 -3.54 -16.16
N TRP A 316 -18.99 -3.81 -16.20
CA TRP A 316 -19.77 -3.84 -17.44
C TRP A 316 -19.68 -2.54 -18.22
N ARG A 317 -19.89 -1.39 -17.56
CA ARG A 317 -19.80 -0.06 -18.19
C ARG A 317 -18.41 0.27 -18.72
N THR A 318 -17.37 -0.36 -18.16
CA THR A 318 -15.99 -0.18 -18.60
C THR A 318 -15.72 -0.96 -19.88
N ILE A 319 -16.25 -2.17 -19.99
CA ILE A 319 -16.07 -3.05 -21.15
C ILE A 319 -16.95 -2.59 -22.33
N ALA A 320 -18.12 -2.02 -22.04
CA ALA A 320 -19.08 -1.55 -23.05
C ALA A 320 -18.71 -0.20 -23.69
N ARG A 321 -17.59 0.42 -23.32
CA ARG A 321 -17.04 1.65 -23.91
C ARG A 321 -15.79 1.32 -24.71
#